data_AF-A0A1E7RIW2-F1
#
_entry.id   AF-A0A1E7RIW2-F1
#
_cell.length_a   1.000
_cell.length_b   1.000
_cell.length_c   1.000
_cell.angle_alpha   90.00
_cell.angle_beta   90.00
_cell.angle_gamma   90.00
#
_symmetry.space_group_name_H-M   'P 1'
#
loop_
_entity.id
_entity.type
_entity.pdbx_description
1 polymer ?
#
loop_
_entity_poly.entity_id
_entity_poly.type
_entity_poly.pdbx_seq_one_letter_code
_entity_poly.pdbx_strand_id
1 'polypeptide(L)'
;MSAVTLKRDADGYQALRASELEAEIERAKSGAIQSVGREAASYYLGIHTRTLSRYNAQGMGPKSTSLSSSGGLGQTAKVFYKLSDLDEWREQLSASSYKERKIKSSVAAKKTELALLELELENKGLQSEIARLRRLLDKKGMGFAGIHDATATLPWIFDDQSRVLGTVYDLNDADVISALTQARIEHLSALDALELQWADINVFVQWADAVRAALSSGIQDLDELRAARVQRHELMSHVGGGDGQS
;
A
#
# COMPACT_ATOMS: atom_id res chain seq x y z
N MET A 1 -50.30 -57.66 -17.65
CA MET A 1 -49.55 -56.68 -16.84
C MET A 1 -50.46 -55.47 -16.64
N SER A 2 -50.91 -55.19 -15.41
CA SER A 2 -51.78 -54.05 -15.15
C SER A 2 -50.95 -52.77 -15.10
N ALA A 3 -51.10 -51.92 -16.11
CA ALA A 3 -50.44 -50.62 -16.15
C ALA A 3 -51.09 -49.68 -15.13
N VAL A 4 -50.29 -49.15 -14.20
CA VAL A 4 -50.73 -48.13 -13.24
C VAL A 4 -50.86 -46.81 -13.98
N THR A 5 -52.09 -46.35 -14.20
CA THR A 5 -52.35 -45.03 -14.78
C THR A 5 -52.02 -43.94 -13.75
N LEU A 6 -50.93 -43.22 -13.96
CA LEU A 6 -50.54 -42.08 -13.13
C LEU A 6 -51.56 -40.95 -13.30
N LYS A 7 -52.17 -40.51 -12.18
CA LYS A 7 -53.22 -39.47 -12.18
C LYS A 7 -52.70 -38.05 -12.41
N ARG A 8 -51.38 -37.83 -12.33
CA ARG A 8 -50.70 -36.54 -12.50
C ARG A 8 -49.29 -36.78 -13.04
N ASP A 9 -48.81 -35.85 -13.86
CA ASP A 9 -47.41 -35.75 -14.26
C ASP A 9 -46.59 -35.02 -13.18
N ALA A 10 -45.26 -34.97 -13.38
CA ALA A 10 -44.34 -34.35 -12.43
C ALA A 10 -44.63 -32.84 -12.23
N ASP A 11 -44.99 -32.16 -13.30
CA ASP A 11 -45.28 -30.72 -13.30
C ASP A 11 -46.58 -30.41 -12.53
N GLY A 12 -47.62 -31.23 -12.71
CA GLY A 12 -48.87 -31.12 -11.96
C GLY A 12 -48.71 -31.40 -10.46
N TYR A 13 -47.76 -32.26 -10.07
CA TYR A 13 -47.43 -32.47 -8.66
C TYR A 13 -46.69 -31.25 -8.05
N GLN A 14 -45.75 -30.66 -8.79
CA GLN A 14 -45.02 -29.48 -8.34
C GLN A 14 -45.94 -28.25 -8.19
N ALA A 15 -46.84 -28.02 -9.14
CA ALA A 15 -47.82 -26.94 -9.07
C ALA A 15 -48.76 -27.07 -7.87
N LEU A 16 -49.23 -28.30 -7.58
CA LEU A 16 -50.05 -28.56 -6.40
C LEU A 16 -49.28 -28.27 -5.11
N ARG A 17 -48.02 -28.73 -5.01
CA ARG A 17 -47.18 -28.46 -3.84
C ARG A 17 -46.91 -26.96 -3.66
N ALA A 18 -46.65 -26.22 -4.73
CA ALA A 18 -46.48 -24.77 -4.66
C ALA A 18 -47.75 -24.08 -4.13
N SER A 19 -48.92 -24.49 -4.63
CA SER A 19 -50.22 -23.96 -4.16
C SER A 19 -50.48 -24.26 -2.68
N GLU A 20 -50.12 -25.45 -2.19
CA GLU A 20 -50.23 -25.81 -0.77
C GLU A 20 -49.36 -24.94 0.13
N LEU A 21 -48.11 -24.69 -0.28
CA LEU A 21 -47.18 -23.83 0.46
C LEU A 21 -47.66 -22.38 0.48
N GLU A 22 -48.19 -21.89 -0.63
CA GLU A 22 -48.77 -20.54 -0.73
C GLU A 22 -50.01 -20.40 0.15
N ALA A 23 -50.89 -21.39 0.18
CA ALA A 23 -52.05 -21.41 1.07
C ALA A 23 -51.65 -21.45 2.57
N GLU A 24 -50.54 -22.12 2.92
CA GLU A 24 -49.99 -22.06 4.29
C GLU A 24 -49.50 -20.65 4.64
N ILE A 25 -48.78 -19.99 3.72
CA ILE A 25 -48.30 -18.62 3.90
C ILE A 25 -49.47 -17.63 4.04
N GLU A 26 -50.49 -17.72 3.20
CA GLU A 26 -51.67 -16.83 3.27
C GLU A 26 -52.47 -17.02 4.57
N ARG A 27 -52.54 -18.25 5.09
CA ARG A 27 -53.11 -18.50 6.43
C ARG A 27 -52.27 -17.88 7.53
N ALA A 28 -50.95 -17.85 7.39
CA ALA A 28 -50.09 -17.18 8.36
C ALA A 28 -50.19 -15.65 8.26
N LYS A 29 -50.29 -15.09 7.04
CA LYS A 29 -50.50 -13.65 6.82
C LYS A 29 -51.82 -13.15 7.39
N SER A 30 -52.89 -13.93 7.25
CA SER A 30 -54.20 -13.62 7.82
C SER A 30 -54.29 -13.87 9.33
N GLY A 31 -53.22 -14.37 9.96
CA GLY A 31 -53.17 -14.69 11.39
C GLY A 31 -53.94 -15.95 11.79
N ALA A 32 -54.47 -16.71 10.81
CA ALA A 32 -55.17 -17.96 11.05
C ALA A 32 -54.25 -19.06 11.61
N ILE A 33 -52.95 -19.00 11.31
CA ILE A 33 -51.90 -19.80 11.95
C ILE A 33 -50.74 -18.87 12.40
N GLN A 34 -50.08 -19.21 13.50
CA GLN A 34 -49.03 -18.35 14.07
C GLN A 34 -47.65 -18.53 13.42
N SER A 35 -47.38 -19.72 12.86
CA SER A 35 -46.09 -20.08 12.29
C SER A 35 -46.25 -21.02 11.11
N VAL A 36 -45.30 -20.97 10.17
CA VAL A 36 -45.21 -21.83 8.99
C VAL A 36 -44.11 -22.86 9.14
N GLY A 37 -44.24 -24.01 8.47
CA GLY A 37 -43.22 -25.05 8.41
C GLY A 37 -42.01 -24.65 7.57
N ARG A 38 -40.91 -25.42 7.69
CA ARG A 38 -39.64 -25.15 6.97
C ARG A 38 -39.79 -25.05 5.45
N GLU A 39 -40.64 -25.87 4.84
CA GLU A 39 -40.85 -25.82 3.38
C GLU A 39 -41.52 -24.51 2.97
N ALA A 40 -42.60 -24.11 3.65
CA ALA A 40 -43.29 -22.85 3.41
C ALA A 40 -42.40 -21.64 3.72
N ALA A 41 -41.61 -21.68 4.79
CA ALA A 41 -40.62 -20.63 5.11
C ALA A 41 -39.55 -20.50 4.02
N SER A 42 -39.05 -21.63 3.48
CA SER A 42 -38.05 -21.62 2.41
C SER A 42 -38.62 -21.07 1.10
N TYR A 43 -39.88 -21.42 0.79
CA TYR A 43 -40.62 -20.89 -0.36
C TYR A 43 -40.86 -19.38 -0.21
N TYR A 44 -41.29 -18.93 0.97
CA TYR A 44 -41.50 -17.51 1.29
C TYR A 44 -40.23 -16.65 1.13
N LEU A 45 -39.08 -17.19 1.53
CA LEU A 45 -37.78 -16.53 1.42
C LEU A 45 -37.14 -16.66 0.03
N GLY A 46 -37.70 -17.50 -0.86
CA GLY A 46 -37.12 -17.79 -2.17
C GLY A 46 -35.78 -18.53 -2.12
N ILE A 47 -35.52 -19.31 -1.06
CA ILE A 47 -34.26 -20.06 -0.88
C ILE A 47 -34.52 -21.56 -0.68
N HIS A 48 -33.53 -22.40 -1.01
CA HIS A 48 -33.67 -23.84 -0.84
C HIS A 48 -33.74 -24.23 0.66
N THR A 49 -34.56 -25.23 1.01
CA THR A 49 -34.72 -25.73 2.39
C THR A 49 -33.41 -26.10 3.08
N ARG A 50 -32.49 -26.73 2.34
CA ARG A 50 -31.12 -27.06 2.80
C ARG A 50 -30.30 -25.81 3.15
N THR A 51 -30.46 -24.73 2.37
CA THR A 51 -29.79 -23.45 2.60
C THR A 51 -30.31 -22.79 3.86
N LEU A 52 -31.65 -22.75 4.04
CA LEU A 52 -32.28 -22.26 5.26
C LEU A 52 -31.80 -23.04 6.50
N SER A 53 -31.76 -24.38 6.40
CA SER A 53 -31.26 -25.24 7.48
C SER A 53 -29.80 -24.97 7.82
N ARG A 54 -28.95 -24.71 6.83
CA ARG A 54 -27.54 -24.39 7.03
C ARG A 54 -27.36 -23.04 7.72
N TYR A 55 -28.11 -22.02 7.30
CA TYR A 55 -28.05 -20.71 7.96
C TYR A 55 -28.46 -20.80 9.44
N ASN A 56 -29.53 -21.53 9.75
CA ASN A 56 -29.93 -21.75 11.14
C ASN A 56 -28.86 -22.51 11.94
N ALA A 57 -28.26 -23.55 11.38
CA ALA A 57 -27.19 -24.31 12.04
C ALA A 57 -25.95 -23.44 12.34
N GLN A 58 -25.71 -22.40 11.55
CA GLN A 58 -24.63 -21.43 11.73
C GLN A 58 -25.03 -20.24 12.60
N GLY A 59 -26.26 -20.20 13.14
CA GLY A 59 -26.78 -19.07 13.91
C GLY A 59 -27.03 -17.80 13.09
N MET A 60 -26.99 -17.89 11.75
CA MET A 60 -27.17 -16.77 10.81
C MET A 60 -28.54 -16.75 10.14
N GLY A 61 -29.44 -17.66 10.49
CA GLY A 61 -30.77 -17.77 9.89
C GLY A 61 -31.88 -17.14 10.74
N PRO A 62 -33.12 -17.09 10.23
CA PRO A 62 -34.25 -16.52 10.94
C PRO A 62 -34.57 -17.30 12.22
N LYS A 63 -35.14 -16.61 13.21
CA LYS A 63 -35.56 -17.24 14.47
C LYS A 63 -36.57 -18.36 14.17
N SER A 64 -36.42 -19.47 14.88
CA SER A 64 -37.27 -20.65 14.68
C SER A 64 -37.62 -21.31 16.01
N THR A 65 -38.77 -21.97 16.04
CA THR A 65 -39.23 -22.77 17.18
C THR A 65 -39.23 -24.23 16.77
N SER A 66 -38.59 -25.07 17.58
CA SER A 66 -38.53 -26.51 17.37
C SER A 66 -39.55 -27.20 18.28
N LEU A 67 -40.47 -27.96 17.69
CA LEU A 67 -41.34 -28.87 18.45
C LEU A 67 -40.68 -30.24 18.50
N SER A 68 -40.06 -30.56 19.63
CA SER A 68 -39.59 -31.91 19.94
C SER A 68 -40.71 -32.67 20.66
N SER A 69 -41.24 -33.74 20.05
CA SER A 69 -42.17 -34.63 20.75
C SER A 69 -41.41 -35.40 21.83
N SER A 70 -41.86 -35.31 23.08
CA SER A 70 -41.22 -35.92 24.26
C SER A 70 -41.34 -37.45 24.34
N GLY A 71 -41.40 -38.17 23.22
CA GLY A 71 -41.56 -39.62 23.20
C GLY A 71 -41.02 -40.26 21.94
N GLY A 72 -40.02 -41.13 22.11
CA GLY A 72 -39.57 -42.08 21.10
C GLY A 72 -38.32 -41.66 20.32
N LEU A 73 -37.27 -42.48 20.45
CA LEU A 73 -36.04 -42.45 19.67
C LEU A 73 -36.37 -42.37 18.15
N GLY A 74 -35.97 -41.27 17.49
CA GLY A 74 -35.85 -41.22 16.03
C GLY A 74 -36.68 -40.16 15.28
N GLN A 75 -37.53 -39.35 15.92
CA GLN A 75 -38.24 -38.29 15.19
C GLN A 75 -37.39 -37.01 15.07
N THR A 76 -37.15 -36.57 13.83
CA THR A 76 -36.55 -35.26 13.56
C THR A 76 -37.51 -34.16 14.03
N ALA A 77 -37.02 -33.27 14.89
CA ALA A 77 -37.84 -32.20 15.44
C ALA A 77 -38.38 -31.30 14.31
N LYS A 78 -39.68 -31.00 14.36
CA LYS A 78 -40.31 -30.11 13.37
C LYS A 78 -39.98 -28.67 13.71
N VAL A 79 -39.47 -27.93 12.72
CA VAL A 79 -39.04 -26.53 12.87
C VAL A 79 -40.06 -25.61 12.21
N PHE A 80 -40.49 -24.60 12.96
CA PHE A 80 -41.49 -23.62 12.57
C PHE A 80 -40.94 -22.19 12.64
N TYR A 81 -41.49 -21.30 11.81
CA TYR A 81 -41.04 -19.91 11.65
C TYR A 81 -42.24 -18.97 11.69
N LYS A 82 -42.11 -17.84 12.38
CA LYS A 82 -43.08 -16.74 12.26
C LYS A 82 -42.76 -15.91 11.03
N LEU A 83 -43.77 -15.42 10.33
CA LEU A 83 -43.55 -14.56 9.15
C LEU A 83 -42.78 -13.28 9.49
N SER A 84 -43.06 -12.67 10.64
CA SER A 84 -42.34 -11.48 11.11
C SER A 84 -40.83 -11.71 11.27
N ASP A 85 -40.43 -12.87 11.81
CA ASP A 85 -39.02 -13.22 11.98
C ASP A 85 -38.33 -13.51 10.62
N LEU A 86 -39.09 -14.00 9.63
CA LEU A 86 -38.60 -14.19 8.26
C LEU A 86 -38.42 -12.85 7.53
N ASP A 87 -39.34 -11.91 7.72
CA ASP A 87 -39.27 -10.56 7.16
C ASP A 87 -38.11 -9.77 7.75
N GLU A 88 -37.97 -9.75 9.08
CA GLU A 88 -36.84 -9.11 9.77
C GLU A 88 -35.48 -9.64 9.29
N TRP A 89 -35.38 -10.96 9.12
CA TRP A 89 -34.15 -11.58 8.64
C TRP A 89 -33.84 -11.22 7.17
N ARG A 90 -34.87 -11.17 6.31
CA ARG A 90 -34.71 -10.74 4.90
C ARG A 90 -34.23 -9.30 4.82
N GLU A 91 -34.76 -8.41 5.65
CA GLU A 91 -34.33 -7.02 5.73
C GLU A 91 -32.87 -6.91 6.21
N GLN A 92 -32.49 -7.65 7.24
CA GLN A 92 -31.10 -7.68 7.74
C GLN A 92 -30.10 -8.14 6.67
N LEU A 93 -30.43 -9.18 5.89
CA LEU A 93 -29.60 -9.63 4.78
C LEU A 93 -29.41 -8.55 3.71
N SER A 94 -30.50 -7.85 3.36
CA SER A 94 -30.44 -6.78 2.36
C SER A 94 -29.57 -5.60 2.83
N ALA A 95 -29.70 -5.20 4.10
CA ALA A 95 -28.93 -4.13 4.71
C ALA A 95 -27.45 -4.50 4.87
N SER A 96 -27.16 -5.75 5.25
CA SER A 96 -25.81 -6.29 5.34
C SER A 96 -25.13 -6.32 3.97
N SER A 97 -25.82 -6.81 2.94
CA SER A 97 -25.32 -6.84 1.55
C SER A 97 -25.03 -5.44 0.99
N TYR A 98 -25.84 -4.44 1.33
CA TYR A 98 -25.58 -3.05 0.94
C TYR A 98 -24.33 -2.49 1.63
N LYS A 99 -24.21 -2.67 2.95
CA LYS A 99 -23.02 -2.23 3.70
C LYS A 99 -21.75 -2.90 3.18
N GLU A 100 -21.80 -4.20 2.91
CA GLU A 100 -20.68 -4.96 2.35
C GLU A 100 -20.27 -4.43 0.96
N ARG A 101 -21.24 -4.19 0.07
CA ARG A 101 -20.95 -3.58 -1.25
C ARG A 101 -20.32 -2.19 -1.13
N LYS A 102 -20.83 -1.35 -0.23
CA LYS A 102 -20.28 -0.01 0.02
C LYS A 102 -18.85 -0.08 0.56
N ILE A 103 -18.57 -1.01 1.48
CA ILE A 103 -17.22 -1.23 2.01
C ILE A 103 -16.28 -1.70 0.90
N LYS A 104 -16.67 -2.70 0.10
CA LYS A 104 -15.85 -3.19 -1.03
C LYS A 104 -15.53 -2.09 -2.04
N SER A 105 -16.52 -1.25 -2.38
CA SER A 105 -16.31 -0.10 -3.26
C SER A 105 -15.34 0.93 -2.67
N SER A 106 -15.49 1.27 -1.39
CA SER A 106 -14.57 2.18 -0.69
C SER A 106 -13.14 1.64 -0.65
N VAL A 107 -12.97 0.34 -0.37
CA VAL A 107 -11.67 -0.33 -0.37
C VAL A 107 -11.05 -0.32 -1.77
N ALA A 108 -11.83 -0.56 -2.83
CA ALA A 108 -11.33 -0.49 -4.20
C ALA A 108 -10.82 0.92 -4.55
N ALA A 109 -11.58 1.96 -4.20
CA ALA A 109 -11.18 3.36 -4.42
C ALA A 109 -9.90 3.72 -3.65
N LYS A 110 -9.77 3.28 -2.40
CA LYS A 110 -8.55 3.51 -1.59
C LYS A 110 -7.35 2.76 -2.14
N LYS A 111 -7.52 1.56 -2.68
CA LYS A 111 -6.43 0.82 -3.36
C LYS A 111 -5.94 1.55 -4.60
N THR A 112 -6.84 2.10 -5.41
CA THR A 112 -6.44 2.88 -6.59
C THR A 112 -5.72 4.17 -6.21
N GLU A 113 -6.17 4.85 -5.14
CA GLU A 113 -5.51 6.06 -4.62
C GLU A 113 -4.10 5.75 -4.09
N LEU A 114 -3.94 4.65 -3.34
CA LEU A 114 -2.65 4.22 -2.82
C LEU A 114 -1.66 3.91 -3.95
N ALA A 115 -2.08 3.15 -4.97
CA ALA A 115 -1.24 2.84 -6.13
C ALA A 115 -0.80 4.11 -6.88
N LEU A 116 -1.67 5.13 -6.96
CA LEU A 116 -1.32 6.41 -7.57
C LEU A 116 -0.30 7.17 -6.73
N LEU A 117 -0.45 7.19 -5.40
CA LEU A 117 0.52 7.83 -4.49
C LEU A 117 1.89 7.13 -4.50
N GLU A 118 1.93 5.80 -4.61
CA GLU A 118 3.17 5.04 -4.76
C GLU A 118 3.90 5.44 -6.05
N LEU A 119 3.17 5.51 -7.17
CA LEU A 119 3.73 5.98 -8.45
C LEU A 119 4.21 7.43 -8.37
N GLU A 120 3.50 8.32 -7.66
CA GLU A 120 3.94 9.70 -7.45
C GLU A 120 5.22 9.78 -6.62
N LEU A 121 5.36 8.95 -5.58
CA LEU A 121 6.56 8.89 -4.76
C LEU A 121 7.75 8.35 -5.56
N GLU A 122 7.54 7.30 -6.34
CA GLU A 122 8.56 6.77 -7.26
C GLU A 122 8.96 7.83 -8.30
N ASN A 123 8.00 8.55 -8.90
CA ASN A 123 8.27 9.61 -9.85
C ASN A 123 9.07 10.76 -9.21
N LYS A 124 8.73 11.17 -7.98
CA LYS A 124 9.53 12.15 -7.22
C LYS A 124 10.95 11.63 -6.94
N GLY A 125 11.08 10.35 -6.58
CA GLY A 125 12.38 9.69 -6.41
C GLY A 125 13.22 9.74 -7.68
N LEU A 126 12.65 9.31 -8.80
CA LEU A 126 13.29 9.34 -10.12
C LEU A 126 13.61 10.77 -10.57
N GLN A 127 12.72 11.74 -10.32
CA GLN A 127 13.00 13.15 -10.62
C GLN A 127 14.15 13.70 -9.79
N SER A 128 14.23 13.34 -8.51
CA SER A 128 15.34 13.75 -7.64
C SER A 128 16.66 13.13 -8.09
N GLU A 129 16.63 11.87 -8.55
CA GLU A 129 17.80 11.17 -9.07
C GLU A 129 18.22 11.73 -10.43
N ILE A 130 17.27 12.04 -11.32
CA ILE A 130 17.54 12.74 -12.58
C ILE A 130 18.15 14.12 -12.30
N ALA A 131 17.65 14.86 -11.31
CA ALA A 131 18.22 16.14 -10.92
C ALA A 131 19.64 15.99 -10.35
N ARG A 132 19.90 14.95 -9.55
CA ARG A 132 21.24 14.61 -9.02
C ARG A 132 22.20 14.27 -10.15
N LEU A 133 21.80 13.38 -11.06
CA LEU A 133 22.60 12.97 -12.21
C LEU A 133 22.83 14.13 -13.17
N ARG A 134 21.84 15.01 -13.39
CA ARG A 134 22.03 16.25 -14.16
C ARG A 134 23.02 17.19 -13.50
N ARG A 135 22.98 17.37 -12.18
CA ARG A 135 24.02 18.15 -11.47
C ARG A 135 25.39 17.53 -11.62
N LEU A 136 25.52 16.20 -11.57
CA LEU A 136 26.78 15.51 -11.79
C LEU A 136 27.26 15.62 -13.25
N LEU A 137 26.35 15.65 -14.21
CA LEU A 137 26.67 15.79 -15.63
C LEU A 137 26.96 17.25 -16.02
N ASP A 138 26.29 18.23 -15.42
CA ASP A 138 26.58 19.66 -15.55
C ASP A 138 27.93 19.99 -14.89
N LYS A 139 28.35 19.20 -13.90
CA LYS A 139 29.72 19.14 -13.37
C LYS A 139 30.73 18.45 -14.31
N LYS A 140 30.45 18.32 -15.61
CA LYS A 140 31.48 18.11 -16.66
C LYS A 140 32.49 19.25 -16.74
N GLY A 141 32.39 20.28 -15.90
CA GLY A 141 33.52 21.07 -15.45
C GLY A 141 34.00 20.57 -14.09
N MET A 142 35.27 20.18 -14.03
CA MET A 142 36.08 19.70 -12.90
C MET A 142 36.06 20.67 -11.68
N GLY A 143 34.89 20.86 -11.07
CA GLY A 143 34.64 21.87 -10.05
C GLY A 143 33.81 21.30 -8.89
N PHE A 144 34.42 21.28 -7.71
CA PHE A 144 33.71 21.06 -6.46
C PHE A 144 32.83 22.29 -6.18
N ALA A 145 31.56 22.08 -5.82
CA ALA A 145 30.67 23.18 -5.46
C ALA A 145 30.93 23.71 -4.03
N GLY A 146 31.73 22.99 -3.23
CA GLY A 146 32.12 23.35 -1.88
C GLY A 146 32.85 22.20 -1.19
N ILE A 147 33.26 22.39 0.07
CA ILE A 147 34.10 21.44 0.83
C ILE A 147 33.50 20.03 0.93
N HIS A 148 32.17 19.92 1.00
CA HIS A 148 31.46 18.63 1.06
C HIS A 148 31.78 17.75 -0.16
N ASP A 149 31.93 18.35 -1.35
CA ASP A 149 32.23 17.60 -2.56
C ASP A 149 33.69 17.11 -2.58
N ALA A 150 34.62 17.81 -1.92
CA ALA A 150 36.02 17.38 -1.80
C ALA A 150 36.21 16.21 -0.83
N THR A 151 35.34 16.11 0.17
CA THR A 151 35.32 14.99 1.14
C THR A 151 34.45 13.82 0.70
N ALA A 152 33.66 13.98 -0.38
CA ALA A 152 32.79 12.93 -0.88
C ALA A 152 33.61 11.80 -1.53
N THR A 153 33.15 10.57 -1.33
CA THR A 153 33.77 9.39 -1.94
C THR A 153 33.47 9.35 -3.44
N LEU A 154 34.51 9.26 -4.26
CA LEU A 154 34.46 9.15 -5.72
C LEU A 154 35.13 7.85 -6.18
N PRO A 155 34.73 7.29 -7.34
CA PRO A 155 35.40 6.15 -7.94
C PRO A 155 36.66 6.59 -8.70
N TRP A 156 37.82 6.21 -8.16
CA TRP A 156 39.15 6.47 -8.67
C TRP A 156 39.68 5.28 -9.44
N ILE A 157 40.31 5.54 -10.59
CA ILE A 157 40.90 4.54 -11.46
C ILE A 157 42.42 4.52 -11.24
N PHE A 158 42.95 3.30 -11.12
CA PHE A 158 44.37 3.04 -10.92
C PHE A 158 44.99 2.34 -12.15
N ASP A 159 46.26 2.63 -12.40
CA ASP A 159 47.05 1.87 -13.37
C ASP A 159 47.58 0.54 -12.77
N ASP A 160 48.30 -0.24 -13.59
CA ASP A 160 48.87 -1.52 -13.18
C ASP A 160 49.96 -1.41 -12.10
N GLN A 161 50.43 -0.20 -11.82
CA GLN A 161 51.43 0.12 -10.79
C GLN A 161 50.80 0.72 -9.54
N SER A 162 49.47 0.63 -9.40
CA SER A 162 48.71 1.22 -8.29
C SER A 162 48.86 2.75 -8.19
N ARG A 163 49.09 3.43 -9.31
CA ARG A 163 49.09 4.90 -9.38
C ARG A 163 47.75 5.40 -9.85
N VAL A 164 47.31 6.54 -9.30
CA VAL A 164 46.05 7.20 -9.67
C VAL A 164 46.15 7.76 -11.08
N LEU A 165 45.22 7.36 -11.93
CA LEU A 165 45.05 7.91 -13.29
C LEU A 165 44.07 9.10 -13.30
N GLY A 166 43.04 9.03 -12.46
CA GLY A 166 41.94 10.00 -12.41
C GLY A 166 40.68 9.32 -11.89
N THR A 167 39.53 9.95 -12.09
CA THR A 167 38.21 9.41 -11.78
C THR A 167 37.49 8.89 -13.02
N VAL A 168 36.36 8.21 -12.83
CA VAL A 168 35.48 7.84 -13.96
C VAL A 168 34.88 9.03 -14.71
N TYR A 169 35.03 10.26 -14.20
CA TYR A 169 34.39 11.46 -14.74
C TYR A 169 35.30 12.31 -15.64
N ASP A 170 36.62 12.19 -15.49
CA ASP A 170 37.65 12.94 -16.23
C ASP A 170 38.44 12.07 -17.22
N LEU A 171 38.38 10.75 -17.09
CA LEU A 171 38.99 9.81 -18.03
C LEU A 171 38.07 9.48 -19.21
N ASN A 172 38.67 9.07 -20.33
CA ASN A 172 37.92 8.66 -21.52
C ASN A 172 37.25 7.28 -21.33
N ASP A 173 36.22 7.00 -22.13
CA ASP A 173 35.44 5.77 -22.02
C ASP A 173 36.29 4.49 -22.16
N ALA A 174 37.35 4.50 -22.96
CA ALA A 174 38.21 3.33 -23.16
C ALA A 174 38.98 2.98 -21.88
N ASP A 175 39.54 3.98 -21.20
CA ASP A 175 40.26 3.80 -19.94
C ASP A 175 39.32 3.35 -18.81
N VAL A 176 38.10 3.92 -18.75
CA VAL A 176 37.07 3.52 -17.78
C VAL A 176 36.61 2.08 -17.99
N ILE A 177 36.34 1.68 -19.23
CA ILE A 177 35.93 0.31 -19.57
C ILE A 177 37.05 -0.69 -19.23
N SER A 178 38.31 -0.33 -19.53
CA SER A 178 39.46 -1.16 -19.17
C SER A 178 39.60 -1.32 -17.66
N ALA A 179 39.45 -0.25 -16.89
CA ALA A 179 39.55 -0.27 -15.43
C ALA A 179 38.43 -1.10 -14.78
N LEU A 180 37.20 -0.98 -15.27
CA LEU A 180 36.07 -1.81 -14.82
C LEU A 180 36.31 -3.30 -15.05
N THR A 181 36.84 -3.65 -16.22
CA THR A 181 37.12 -5.04 -16.59
C THR A 181 38.21 -5.67 -15.71
N GLN A 182 39.17 -4.86 -15.26
CA GLN A 182 40.32 -5.31 -14.47
C GLN A 182 40.16 -5.03 -12.96
N ALA A 183 38.98 -4.57 -12.52
CA ALA A 183 38.68 -4.24 -11.13
C ALA A 183 39.68 -3.25 -10.48
N ARG A 184 40.18 -2.27 -11.26
CA ARG A 184 41.14 -1.24 -10.81
C ARG A 184 40.45 0.05 -10.34
N ILE A 185 39.29 -0.07 -9.70
CA ILE A 185 38.51 1.07 -9.23
C ILE A 185 38.38 1.02 -7.72
N GLU A 186 38.85 2.06 -7.04
CA GLU A 186 38.68 2.23 -5.59
C GLU A 186 37.84 3.46 -5.28
N HIS A 187 37.17 3.42 -4.12
CA HIS A 187 36.27 4.48 -3.70
C HIS A 187 36.92 5.27 -2.57
N LEU A 188 37.39 6.48 -2.88
CA LEU A 188 38.18 7.34 -1.98
C LEU A 188 37.67 8.78 -2.05
N SER A 189 37.91 9.57 -1.00
CA SER A 189 37.71 11.02 -1.11
C SER A 189 38.78 11.65 -2.02
N ALA A 190 38.52 12.86 -2.52
CA ALA A 190 39.53 13.57 -3.30
C ALA A 190 40.75 13.96 -2.47
N LEU A 191 40.58 14.17 -1.16
CA LEU A 191 41.70 14.40 -0.25
C LEU A 191 42.58 13.15 -0.11
N ASP A 192 41.98 11.99 0.12
CA ASP A 192 42.73 10.73 0.26
C ASP A 192 43.46 10.38 -1.05
N ALA A 193 42.82 10.59 -2.21
CA ALA A 193 43.43 10.33 -3.50
C ALA A 193 44.65 11.23 -3.80
N LEU A 194 44.66 12.47 -3.31
CA LEU A 194 45.80 13.39 -3.47
C LEU A 194 47.03 12.95 -2.66
N GLU A 195 46.88 12.10 -1.64
CA GLU A 195 48.01 11.56 -0.87
C GLU A 195 48.71 10.39 -1.59
N LEU A 196 48.07 9.82 -2.62
CA LEU A 196 48.59 8.68 -3.37
C LEU A 196 49.56 9.09 -4.48
N GLN A 197 50.22 8.12 -5.09
CA GLN A 197 51.08 8.36 -6.25
C GLN A 197 50.22 8.50 -7.53
N TRP A 198 50.50 9.52 -8.33
CA TRP A 198 49.77 9.77 -9.58
C TRP A 198 50.58 9.37 -10.80
N ALA A 199 49.89 8.87 -11.83
CA ALA A 199 50.50 8.50 -13.10
C ALA A 199 50.84 9.73 -13.96
N ASP A 200 50.03 10.80 -13.87
CA ASP A 200 50.25 12.09 -14.54
C ASP A 200 50.19 13.24 -13.54
N ILE A 201 51.29 13.99 -13.45
CA ILE A 201 51.40 15.15 -12.56
C ILE A 201 50.46 16.29 -12.95
N ASN A 202 50.10 16.43 -14.21
CA ASN A 202 49.20 17.48 -14.66
C ASN A 202 47.76 17.22 -14.18
N VAL A 203 47.33 15.97 -14.21
CA VAL A 203 46.03 15.54 -13.68
C VAL A 203 46.01 15.70 -12.16
N PHE A 204 47.10 15.35 -11.47
CA PHE A 204 47.25 15.65 -10.05
C PHE A 204 47.08 17.15 -9.74
N VAL A 205 47.80 18.03 -10.45
CA VAL A 205 47.74 19.48 -10.23
C VAL A 205 46.33 20.01 -10.44
N GLN A 206 45.64 19.52 -11.47
CA GLN A 206 44.25 19.86 -11.75
C GLN A 206 43.32 19.52 -10.58
N TRP A 207 43.42 18.31 -10.03
CA TRP A 207 42.64 17.92 -8.86
C TRP A 207 43.05 18.66 -7.59
N ALA A 208 44.34 18.89 -7.38
CA ALA A 208 44.86 19.66 -6.24
C ALA A 208 44.35 21.11 -6.26
N ASP A 209 44.34 21.76 -7.43
CA ASP A 209 43.83 23.11 -7.61
C ASP A 209 42.31 23.17 -7.38
N ALA A 210 41.56 22.19 -7.87
CA ALA A 210 40.13 22.09 -7.65
C ALA A 210 39.80 21.91 -6.16
N VAL A 211 40.50 21.01 -5.46
CA VAL A 211 40.33 20.79 -4.01
C VAL A 211 40.71 22.07 -3.24
N ARG A 212 41.81 22.73 -3.61
CA ARG A 212 42.21 24.00 -3.00
C ARG A 212 41.12 25.06 -3.15
N ALA A 213 40.55 25.21 -4.34
CA ALA A 213 39.46 26.15 -4.58
C ALA A 213 38.22 25.85 -3.72
N ALA A 214 37.87 24.56 -3.57
CA ALA A 214 36.76 24.11 -2.73
C ALA A 214 36.97 24.46 -1.26
N LEU A 215 38.18 24.23 -0.75
CA LEU A 215 38.57 24.54 0.63
C LEU A 215 38.56 26.05 0.88
N SER A 216 39.11 26.85 -0.04
CA SER A 216 39.11 28.31 0.07
C SER A 216 37.69 28.88 0.07
N SER A 217 36.80 28.37 -0.78
CA SER A 217 35.39 28.76 -0.77
C SER A 217 34.71 28.41 0.56
N GLY A 218 34.95 27.20 1.08
CA GLY A 218 34.37 26.78 2.37
C GLY A 218 34.84 27.63 3.56
N ILE A 219 36.08 28.12 3.54
CA ILE A 219 36.59 29.06 4.56
C ILE A 219 35.83 30.38 4.48
N GLN A 220 35.61 30.90 3.27
CA GLN A 220 34.87 32.14 3.06
C GLN A 220 33.42 32.02 3.57
N ASP A 221 32.74 30.92 3.25
CA ASP A 221 31.35 30.67 3.72
C ASP A 221 31.27 30.64 5.26
N LEU A 222 32.28 30.07 5.92
CA LEU A 222 32.35 30.03 7.39
C LEU A 222 32.58 31.41 7.99
N ASP A 223 33.43 32.23 7.38
CA ASP A 223 33.68 33.60 7.83
C ASP A 223 32.43 34.48 7.67
N GLU A 224 31.69 34.34 6.57
CA GLU A 224 30.41 35.01 6.35
C GLU A 224 29.36 34.60 7.38
N LEU A 225 29.24 33.29 7.65
CA LEU A 225 28.35 32.76 8.70
C LEU A 225 28.71 33.28 10.09
N ARG A 226 30.01 33.36 10.40
CA ARG A 226 30.50 33.89 11.67
C ARG A 226 30.13 35.38 11.80
N ALA A 227 30.40 36.17 10.77
CA ALA A 227 30.07 37.60 10.75
C ALA A 227 28.55 37.83 10.92
N ALA A 228 27.73 37.08 10.21
CA ALA A 228 26.27 37.15 10.32
C ALA A 228 25.76 36.77 11.72
N ARG A 229 26.37 35.76 12.37
CA ARG A 229 26.00 35.38 13.75
C ARG A 229 26.40 36.42 14.78
N VAL A 230 27.57 37.05 14.64
CA VAL A 230 28.02 38.13 15.52
C VAL A 230 27.08 39.33 15.40
N GLN A 231 26.79 39.79 14.18
CA GLN A 231 25.83 40.89 13.96
C GLN A 231 24.44 40.58 14.52
N ARG A 232 23.95 39.34 14.35
CA ARG A 232 22.65 38.93 14.91
C ARG A 232 22.65 38.96 16.43
N HIS A 233 23.74 38.54 17.07
CA HIS A 233 23.89 38.58 18.52
C HIS A 233 23.96 40.02 19.05
N GLU A 234 24.68 40.92 18.37
CA GLU A 234 24.75 42.35 18.70
C GLU A 234 23.39 43.05 18.55
N LEU A 235 22.63 42.72 17.51
CA LEU A 235 21.25 43.24 17.33
C LEU A 235 20.32 42.75 18.45
N MET A 236 20.45 41.50 18.90
CA MET A 236 19.63 40.97 20.01
C MET A 236 20.03 41.56 21.37
N SER A 237 21.32 41.86 21.61
CA SER A 237 21.75 42.48 22.86
C SER A 237 21.28 43.94 23.01
N HIS A 238 21.13 44.67 21.90
CA HIS A 238 20.60 46.03 21.90
C HIS A 238 19.07 46.09 22.08
N VAL A 239 18.34 45.02 21.75
CA VAL A 239 16.87 44.92 21.97
C VAL A 239 16.54 44.50 23.40
N GLY A 240 17.43 43.77 24.09
CA GLY A 240 17.22 43.32 25.48
C GLY A 240 17.67 44.30 26.58
N GLY A 241 18.34 45.40 26.24
CA GLY A 241 18.86 46.39 27.20
C GLY A 241 17.92 47.57 27.52
N GLY A 242 16.70 47.56 26.97
CA GLY A 242 15.76 48.70 27.04
C GLY A 242 14.81 48.74 28.23
N ASP A 243 14.70 47.69 29.05
CA ASP A 243 13.72 47.60 30.15
C ASP A 243 14.41 47.72 31.53
N GLY A 244 15.09 48.83 31.77
CA GLY A 244 15.86 49.00 33.01
C GLY A 244 16.12 50.43 33.45
N GLN A 245 15.17 51.36 33.23
CA GLN A 245 15.13 52.61 34.00
C GLN A 245 13.67 53.00 34.30
N SER A 246 13.28 52.82 35.56
CA SER A 246 12.21 53.52 36.25
C SER A 246 12.61 53.64 37.72
#